data_AF-A0A2T4S880-F1
#
_entry.id   AF-A0A2T4S880-F1
#
_cell.length_a   1.000
_cell.length_b   1.000
_cell.length_c   1.000
_cell.angle_alpha   90.00
_cell.angle_beta   90.00
_cell.angle_gamma   90.00
#
_symmetry.space_group_name_H-M   'P 1'
#
loop_
_entity.id
_entity.type
_entity.pdbx_description
1 polymer ?
#
loop_
_entity_poly.entity_id
_entity_poly.type
_entity_poly.pdbx_seq_one_letter_code
_entity_poly.pdbx_strand_id
1 'polypeptide(L)'
;MSQNIFKNFENFWNKNDIKQKAEDYHNYFENTDKEGDFSWINEKDKSSLKKGDIPKSMKWGIPNHILGDIDKAKFIIGLLNPGTNMTKADAKKCETVGDYIKNEMNKEMGENRDLVIRTDEKKYKIPFPGASKEVYEEKFNKELDKYDFYYNHILDKENVLSQELKKLYKLYNDNIDVFEDLKNHYVGQKENRIDHPLKKFAYYFWGYYSKSFPEGRDSKLYNALEHYENIFNKMDEAITKVENETIKKMFEDELLKMPISNIELIPYRTEKKPGGELIGLESSKVSANAIIEKIIQDKDTIVILRSYETKTYNWKKLFEKICEEKNINFKKDIEPSIYIFKGQNGAISIDNIKSANPNNSIKSEKQVVRELNESVNLSDFEKELDHIIEANNNL
;
A
#
# COMPACT_ATOMS: atom_id res chain seq x y z
N MET A 1 20.43 -7.49 20.93
CA MET A 1 20.93 -7.09 19.59
C MET A 1 19.73 -6.68 18.78
N SER A 2 19.56 -5.40 18.42
CA SER A 2 18.48 -5.02 17.48
C SER A 2 18.90 -5.49 16.09
N GLN A 3 18.31 -6.58 15.63
CA GLN A 3 18.46 -6.96 14.23
C GLN A 3 17.67 -5.95 13.41
N ASN A 4 18.33 -5.28 12.47
CA ASN A 4 17.68 -4.50 11.42
C ASN A 4 16.84 -5.50 10.60
N ILE A 5 15.53 -5.51 10.84
CA ILE A 5 14.57 -6.43 10.27
C ILE A 5 14.42 -6.14 8.78
N PHE A 6 14.45 -4.85 8.39
CA PHE A 6 14.34 -4.46 6.98
C PHE A 6 15.43 -5.10 6.11
N LYS A 7 16.64 -5.25 6.65
CA LYS A 7 17.77 -5.90 5.98
C LYS A 7 17.47 -7.34 5.55
N ASN A 8 16.58 -8.06 6.23
CA ASN A 8 16.17 -9.40 5.82
C ASN A 8 15.48 -9.38 4.45
N PHE A 9 14.69 -8.34 4.17
CA PHE A 9 14.09 -8.13 2.86
C PHE A 9 15.12 -7.76 1.80
N GLU A 10 16.07 -6.88 2.11
CA GLU A 10 17.16 -6.49 1.19
C GLU A 10 18.08 -7.68 0.84
N ASN A 11 18.34 -8.56 1.82
CA ASN A 11 19.11 -9.79 1.59
C ASN A 11 18.36 -10.78 0.68
N PHE A 12 17.03 -10.77 0.71
CA PHE A 12 16.20 -11.58 -0.17
C PHE A 12 16.16 -10.97 -1.58
N TRP A 13 15.88 -9.68 -1.65
CA TRP A 13 15.79 -8.87 -2.87
C TRP A 13 17.11 -8.13 -3.14
N ASN A 14 18.07 -8.82 -3.73
CA ASN A 14 19.37 -8.24 -4.02
C ASN A 14 19.23 -7.02 -4.96
N LYS A 15 19.76 -5.86 -4.54
CA LYS A 15 19.67 -4.60 -5.31
C LYS A 15 20.24 -4.72 -6.73
N ASN A 16 21.33 -5.48 -6.93
CA ASN A 16 21.92 -5.66 -8.27
C ASN A 16 21.06 -6.57 -9.16
N ASP A 17 20.42 -7.61 -8.60
CA ASP A 17 19.46 -8.45 -9.34
C ASP A 17 18.24 -7.64 -9.78
N ILE A 18 17.69 -6.80 -8.88
CA ILE A 18 16.60 -5.88 -9.23
C ILE A 18 17.04 -4.93 -10.34
N LYS A 19 18.24 -4.35 -10.24
CA LYS A 19 18.78 -3.43 -11.25
C LYS A 19 18.83 -4.08 -12.64
N GLN A 20 19.35 -5.31 -12.74
CA GLN A 20 19.41 -6.03 -14.02
C GLN A 20 18.01 -6.31 -14.57
N LYS A 21 17.10 -6.81 -13.72
CA LYS A 21 15.71 -7.09 -14.11
C LYS A 21 14.97 -5.82 -14.53
N ALA A 22 15.24 -4.68 -13.89
CA ALA A 22 14.68 -3.40 -14.23
C ALA A 22 15.09 -2.94 -15.64
N GLU A 23 16.35 -3.15 -16.06
CA GLU A 23 16.80 -2.86 -17.42
C GLU A 23 16.04 -3.69 -18.44
N ASP A 24 15.97 -5.00 -18.20
CA ASP A 24 15.29 -5.93 -19.10
C ASP A 24 13.80 -5.63 -19.20
N TYR A 25 13.14 -5.41 -18.05
CA TYR A 25 11.72 -5.11 -17.97
C TYR A 25 11.36 -3.80 -18.68
N HIS A 26 12.16 -2.76 -18.46
CA HIS A 26 11.95 -1.48 -19.13
C HIS A 26 12.17 -1.58 -20.65
N ASN A 27 13.14 -2.37 -21.08
CA ASN A 27 13.37 -2.64 -22.50
C ASN A 27 12.17 -3.36 -23.16
N TYR A 28 11.47 -4.27 -22.45
CA TYR A 28 10.22 -4.86 -22.95
C TYR A 28 9.08 -3.82 -23.05
N PHE A 29 9.05 -2.82 -22.17
CA PHE A 29 8.09 -1.73 -22.28
C PHE A 29 8.36 -0.84 -23.51
N GLU A 30 9.63 -0.52 -23.77
CA GLU A 30 10.04 0.28 -24.93
C GLU A 30 9.86 -0.48 -26.26
N ASN A 31 10.01 -1.82 -26.23
CA ASN A 31 9.91 -2.70 -27.39
C ASN A 31 8.83 -3.76 -27.21
N THR A 32 7.56 -3.38 -27.36
CA THR A 32 6.46 -4.25 -26.93
C THR A 32 6.27 -5.53 -27.73
N ASP A 33 6.76 -5.59 -28.96
CA ASP A 33 6.68 -6.79 -29.79
C ASP A 33 7.84 -7.76 -29.50
N LYS A 34 8.76 -7.40 -28.58
CA LYS A 34 9.91 -8.23 -28.22
C LYS A 34 9.45 -9.52 -27.53
N GLU A 35 9.77 -10.64 -28.15
CA GLU A 35 9.62 -11.97 -27.55
C GLU A 35 10.74 -12.27 -26.54
N GLY A 36 10.43 -13.04 -25.50
CA GLY A 36 11.42 -13.54 -24.55
C GLY A 36 10.82 -14.08 -23.25
N ASP A 37 11.67 -14.73 -22.44
CA ASP A 37 11.30 -15.23 -21.12
C ASP A 37 11.82 -14.29 -20.04
N PHE A 38 10.93 -13.45 -19.50
CA PHE A 38 11.23 -12.57 -18.37
C PHE A 38 10.48 -13.04 -17.13
N SER A 39 11.10 -12.91 -15.96
CA SER A 39 10.42 -13.14 -14.69
C SER A 39 11.00 -12.31 -13.53
N TRP A 40 10.12 -11.66 -12.78
CA TRP A 40 10.44 -11.03 -11.50
C TRP A 40 10.62 -12.04 -10.36
N ILE A 41 10.26 -13.31 -10.55
CA ILE A 41 10.31 -14.33 -9.50
C ILE A 41 11.76 -14.53 -9.03
N ASN A 42 11.94 -14.44 -7.70
CA ASN A 42 13.25 -14.64 -7.07
C ASN A 42 13.70 -16.09 -7.24
N GLU A 43 14.98 -16.31 -7.51
CA GLU A 43 15.56 -17.66 -7.67
C GLU A 43 15.24 -18.59 -6.49
N LYS A 44 15.23 -18.05 -5.26
CA LYS A 44 14.94 -18.81 -4.03
C LYS A 44 13.51 -19.37 -4.00
N ASP A 45 12.58 -18.78 -4.75
CA ASP A 45 11.20 -19.24 -4.84
C ASP A 45 10.94 -20.16 -6.04
N LYS A 46 11.80 -20.13 -7.07
CA LYS A 46 11.57 -20.87 -8.32
C LYS A 46 11.43 -22.38 -8.11
N SER A 47 12.20 -22.97 -7.19
CA SER A 47 12.14 -24.41 -6.90
C SER A 47 10.84 -24.84 -6.22
N SER A 48 10.20 -23.92 -5.49
CA SER A 48 8.95 -24.16 -4.78
C SER A 48 7.72 -24.02 -5.69
N LEU A 49 7.90 -23.45 -6.88
CA LEU A 49 6.86 -23.27 -7.88
C LEU A 49 6.89 -24.41 -8.90
N LYS A 50 5.76 -25.08 -9.11
CA LYS A 50 5.64 -26.12 -10.14
C LYS A 50 5.83 -25.50 -11.53
N LYS A 51 6.84 -25.96 -12.27
CA LYS A 51 7.12 -25.53 -13.64
C LYS A 51 5.89 -25.79 -14.53
N GLY A 52 5.37 -24.75 -15.18
CA GLY A 52 4.25 -24.83 -16.13
C GLY A 52 2.95 -24.12 -15.69
N ASP A 53 2.73 -23.93 -14.38
CA ASP A 53 1.48 -23.37 -13.84
C ASP A 53 1.60 -21.94 -13.28
N ILE A 54 2.74 -21.29 -13.48
CA ILE A 54 2.98 -19.94 -12.96
C ILE A 54 2.22 -18.90 -13.81
N PRO A 55 1.28 -18.13 -13.23
CA PRO A 55 0.54 -17.11 -13.96
C PRO A 55 1.44 -16.01 -14.55
N LYS A 56 1.03 -15.44 -15.68
CA LYS A 56 1.72 -14.31 -16.32
C LYS A 56 1.87 -13.12 -15.37
N SER A 57 0.83 -12.79 -14.60
CA SER A 57 0.90 -11.74 -13.56
C SER A 57 2.00 -11.97 -12.52
N MET A 58 2.17 -13.22 -12.07
CA MET A 58 3.19 -13.58 -11.10
C MET A 58 4.60 -13.48 -11.70
N LYS A 59 4.76 -13.80 -12.99
CA LYS A 59 6.04 -13.70 -13.68
C LYS A 59 6.39 -12.26 -14.05
N TRP A 60 5.45 -11.55 -14.66
CA TRP A 60 5.68 -10.30 -15.39
C TRP A 60 5.25 -9.06 -14.61
N GLY A 61 4.37 -9.17 -13.62
CA GLY A 61 4.01 -8.05 -12.77
C GLY A 61 5.11 -7.76 -11.74
N ILE A 62 5.45 -6.49 -11.54
CA ILE A 62 6.47 -6.10 -10.55
C ILE A 62 5.96 -6.48 -9.15
N PRO A 63 6.73 -7.27 -8.37
CA PRO A 63 6.32 -7.68 -7.03
C PRO A 63 6.30 -6.48 -6.09
N ASN A 64 5.57 -6.60 -4.98
CA ASN A 64 5.61 -5.65 -3.87
C ASN A 64 5.78 -6.49 -2.61
N HIS A 65 6.79 -6.23 -1.79
CA HIS A 65 7.04 -7.03 -0.58
C HIS A 65 6.80 -6.23 0.69
N ILE A 66 7.38 -5.04 0.80
CA ILE A 66 7.25 -4.20 1.98
C ILE A 66 7.33 -2.72 1.60
N LEU A 67 6.37 -1.94 2.10
CA LEU A 67 6.33 -0.49 2.00
C LEU A 67 6.16 0.09 3.41
N GLY A 68 7.17 0.79 3.91
CA GLY A 68 7.24 1.34 5.26
C GLY A 68 8.32 0.68 6.12
N ASP A 69 9.02 1.49 6.91
CA ASP A 69 10.12 1.07 7.79
C ASP A 69 9.63 0.19 8.96
N ILE A 70 9.67 -1.14 8.79
CA ILE A 70 9.22 -2.11 9.80
C ILE A 70 9.97 -1.98 11.13
N ASP A 71 11.22 -1.53 11.12
CA ASP A 71 12.02 -1.36 12.33
C ASP A 71 11.38 -0.29 13.25
N LYS A 72 10.79 0.75 12.65
CA LYS A 72 10.11 1.86 13.35
C LYS A 72 8.59 1.70 13.42
N ALA A 73 8.01 0.77 12.67
CA ALA A 73 6.56 0.61 12.60
C ALA A 73 5.96 0.19 13.96
N LYS A 74 4.85 0.80 14.32
CA LYS A 74 3.96 0.35 15.40
C LYS A 74 2.85 -0.54 14.84
N PHE A 75 2.38 -0.22 13.64
CA PHE A 75 1.34 -0.97 12.94
C PHE A 75 1.92 -1.68 11.73
N ILE A 76 1.70 -2.99 11.65
CA ILE A 76 1.98 -3.77 10.45
C ILE A 76 0.66 -4.19 9.82
N ILE A 77 0.42 -3.76 8.58
CA ILE A 77 -0.71 -4.21 7.78
C ILE A 77 -0.24 -5.35 6.89
N GLY A 78 -0.50 -6.58 7.35
CA GLY A 78 -0.15 -7.79 6.61
C GLY A 78 -1.19 -8.10 5.54
N LEU A 79 -0.81 -7.85 4.31
CA LEU A 79 -1.59 -8.12 3.11
C LEU A 79 -1.27 -9.52 2.58
N LEU A 80 -2.11 -10.01 1.68
CA LEU A 80 -1.93 -11.36 1.16
C LEU A 80 -0.94 -11.38 0.00
N ASN A 81 -1.27 -10.61 -1.03
CA ASN A 81 -0.48 -10.46 -2.22
C ASN A 81 -0.91 -9.17 -2.93
N PRO A 82 -0.01 -8.55 -3.71
CA PRO A 82 -0.39 -7.44 -4.56
C PRO A 82 -1.35 -7.93 -5.65
N GLY A 83 -2.41 -7.16 -5.90
CA GLY A 83 -3.37 -7.43 -6.96
C GLY A 83 -2.87 -6.97 -8.34
N THR A 84 -3.53 -7.45 -9.38
CA THR A 84 -3.41 -6.90 -10.74
C THR A 84 -4.55 -5.94 -11.03
N ASN A 85 -4.33 -4.97 -11.93
CA ASN A 85 -5.41 -4.17 -12.49
C ASN A 85 -6.15 -4.94 -13.60
N MET A 86 -5.48 -5.91 -14.23
CA MET A 86 -6.07 -6.80 -15.23
C MET A 86 -6.85 -7.98 -14.65
N THR A 87 -7.81 -8.49 -15.43
CA THR A 87 -8.43 -9.79 -15.16
C THR A 87 -7.53 -10.94 -15.60
N LYS A 88 -7.73 -12.13 -15.03
CA LYS A 88 -7.02 -13.35 -15.48
C LYS A 88 -7.20 -13.65 -16.97
N ALA A 89 -8.37 -13.32 -17.54
CA ALA A 89 -8.63 -13.55 -18.96
C ALA A 89 -7.81 -12.58 -19.82
N ASP A 90 -7.69 -11.31 -19.41
CA ASP A 90 -6.92 -10.30 -20.13
C ASP A 90 -5.41 -10.57 -20.03
N ALA A 91 -4.92 -10.90 -18.83
CA ALA A 91 -3.52 -11.26 -18.63
C ALA A 91 -3.10 -12.47 -19.49
N LYS A 92 -3.99 -13.46 -19.69
CA LYS A 92 -3.73 -14.61 -20.55
C LYS A 92 -3.57 -14.25 -22.02
N LYS A 93 -4.29 -13.24 -22.50
CA LYS A 93 -4.26 -12.77 -23.90
C LYS A 93 -3.01 -11.98 -24.26
N CYS A 94 -2.29 -11.43 -23.26
CA CYS A 94 -1.05 -10.70 -23.52
C CYS A 94 0.01 -11.64 -24.09
N GLU A 95 0.51 -11.41 -25.30
CA GLU A 95 1.44 -12.34 -25.96
C GLU A 95 2.87 -12.10 -25.48
N THR A 96 3.23 -10.83 -25.26
CA THR A 96 4.55 -10.41 -24.78
C THR A 96 4.51 -9.80 -23.38
N VAL A 97 5.69 -9.59 -22.79
CA VAL A 97 5.87 -8.83 -21.55
C VAL A 97 5.47 -7.37 -21.75
N GLY A 98 5.82 -6.77 -22.89
CA GLY A 98 5.46 -5.39 -23.21
C GLY A 98 3.96 -5.16 -23.33
N ASP A 99 3.23 -6.10 -23.92
CA ASP A 99 1.76 -6.09 -23.97
C ASP A 99 1.14 -6.15 -22.57
N TYR A 100 1.70 -6.99 -21.70
CA TYR A 100 1.27 -7.09 -20.31
C TYR A 100 1.44 -5.76 -19.58
N ILE A 101 2.61 -5.12 -19.71
CA ILE A 101 2.90 -3.81 -19.09
C ILE A 101 1.90 -2.76 -19.58
N LYS A 102 1.74 -2.60 -20.91
CA LYS A 102 0.79 -1.64 -21.50
C LYS A 102 -0.63 -1.86 -21.01
N ASN A 103 -1.07 -3.12 -20.92
CA ASN A 103 -2.43 -3.42 -20.49
C ASN A 103 -2.67 -3.19 -18.99
N GLU A 104 -1.71 -3.51 -18.12
CA GLU A 104 -1.81 -3.13 -16.68
C GLU A 104 -1.90 -1.60 -16.54
N MET A 105 -1.03 -0.85 -17.23
CA MET A 105 -1.04 0.61 -17.22
C MET A 105 -2.37 1.19 -17.71
N ASN A 106 -2.91 0.68 -18.81
CA ASN A 106 -4.19 1.12 -19.37
C ASN A 106 -5.36 0.84 -18.43
N LYS A 107 -5.32 -0.25 -17.66
CA LYS A 107 -6.34 -0.54 -16.63
C LYS A 107 -6.21 0.39 -15.43
N GLU A 108 -4.98 0.69 -15.00
CA GLU A 108 -4.69 1.63 -13.91
C GLU A 108 -5.14 3.06 -14.27
N MET A 109 -4.54 3.63 -15.32
CA MET A 109 -4.62 5.05 -15.63
C MET A 109 -5.63 5.40 -16.73
N GLY A 110 -6.19 4.40 -17.44
CA GLY A 110 -6.95 4.60 -18.66
C GLY A 110 -6.05 4.76 -19.90
N GLU A 111 -6.58 4.41 -21.08
CA GLU A 111 -5.82 4.43 -22.36
C GLU A 111 -5.22 5.81 -22.68
N ASN A 112 -5.96 6.88 -22.37
CA ASN A 112 -5.50 8.27 -22.55
C ASN A 112 -4.76 8.83 -21.33
N ARG A 113 -4.58 8.02 -20.27
CA ARG A 113 -3.99 8.41 -18.99
C ARG A 113 -4.73 9.54 -18.27
N ASP A 114 -6.06 9.52 -18.44
CA ASP A 114 -6.97 10.44 -17.77
C ASP A 114 -7.64 9.76 -16.58
N LEU A 115 -7.66 10.44 -15.43
CA LEU A 115 -8.57 10.11 -14.35
C LEU A 115 -9.97 10.62 -14.74
N VAL A 116 -10.90 9.68 -14.88
CA VAL A 116 -12.30 9.98 -15.20
C VAL A 116 -13.12 9.94 -13.92
N ILE A 117 -13.74 11.08 -13.59
CA ILE A 117 -14.60 11.23 -12.43
C ILE A 117 -15.98 11.57 -12.95
N ARG A 118 -16.99 10.83 -12.48
CA ARG A 118 -18.39 11.02 -12.88
C ARG A 118 -19.20 11.24 -11.62
N THR A 119 -19.93 12.34 -11.58
CA THR A 119 -21.02 12.56 -10.64
C THR A 119 -22.34 12.46 -11.41
N ASP A 120 -23.47 12.59 -10.72
CA ASP A 120 -24.78 12.64 -11.38
C ASP A 120 -24.89 13.84 -12.33
N GLU A 121 -24.14 14.91 -12.08
CA GLU A 121 -24.22 16.19 -12.80
C GLU A 121 -23.04 16.45 -13.74
N LYS A 122 -21.84 15.92 -13.42
CA LYS A 122 -20.59 16.31 -14.08
C LYS A 122 -19.73 15.10 -14.46
N LYS A 123 -18.90 15.31 -15.48
CA LYS A 123 -17.85 14.38 -15.87
C LYS A 123 -16.55 15.13 -16.05
N TYR A 124 -15.58 14.83 -15.20
CA TYR A 124 -14.21 15.31 -15.33
C TYR A 124 -13.36 14.29 -16.09
N LYS A 125 -12.43 14.84 -16.86
CA LYS A 125 -11.26 14.13 -17.38
C LYS A 125 -10.07 15.01 -17.07
N ILE A 126 -9.25 14.58 -16.11
CA ILE A 126 -8.03 15.27 -15.76
C ILE A 126 -6.84 14.34 -15.98
N PRO A 127 -5.63 14.86 -16.21
CA PRO A 127 -4.43 14.04 -16.23
C PRO A 127 -4.35 13.19 -14.95
N PHE A 128 -3.99 11.91 -15.07
CA PHE A 128 -3.86 11.04 -13.91
C PHE A 128 -2.84 11.61 -12.91
N PRO A 129 -3.20 11.76 -11.61
CA PRO A 129 -2.36 12.47 -10.63
C PRO A 129 -1.24 11.58 -10.07
N GLY A 130 -0.39 11.04 -10.94
CA GLY A 130 0.76 10.23 -10.52
C GLY A 130 1.41 9.41 -11.64
N ALA A 131 2.53 8.78 -11.31
CA ALA A 131 3.16 7.75 -12.15
C ALA A 131 2.37 6.44 -12.10
N SER A 132 2.49 5.63 -13.16
CA SER A 132 2.06 4.23 -13.13
C SER A 132 2.88 3.43 -12.12
N LYS A 133 2.27 2.40 -11.54
CA LYS A 133 2.96 1.39 -10.73
C LYS A 133 3.71 0.33 -11.55
N GLU A 134 3.62 0.35 -12.88
CA GLU A 134 4.23 -0.67 -13.75
C GLU A 134 5.49 -0.20 -14.47
N VAL A 135 5.72 1.10 -14.60
CA VAL A 135 6.86 1.57 -15.39
C VAL A 135 7.38 2.90 -14.91
N TYR A 136 8.71 3.03 -14.95
CA TYR A 136 9.36 4.30 -14.77
C TYR A 136 9.00 5.25 -15.91
N GLU A 137 8.62 6.46 -15.55
CA GLU A 137 8.40 7.56 -16.51
C GLU A 137 9.09 8.82 -16.01
N GLU A 138 10.09 9.30 -16.74
CA GLU A 138 10.92 10.45 -16.36
C GLU A 138 10.08 11.70 -16.02
N LYS A 139 9.02 11.96 -16.80
CA LYS A 139 8.12 13.12 -16.59
C LYS A 139 7.44 13.13 -15.21
N PHE A 140 7.28 11.97 -14.57
CA PHE A 140 6.64 11.83 -13.27
C PHE A 140 7.62 11.54 -12.13
N ASN A 141 8.88 11.21 -12.45
CA ASN A 141 9.88 10.75 -11.49
C ASN A 141 11.18 11.54 -11.66
N LYS A 142 11.11 12.87 -11.45
CA LYS A 142 12.27 13.76 -11.62
C LYS A 142 13.36 13.55 -10.57
N GLU A 143 12.99 13.02 -9.41
CA GLU A 143 13.85 12.88 -8.24
C GLU A 143 14.35 11.45 -8.03
N LEU A 144 13.83 10.49 -8.80
CA LEU A 144 14.19 9.09 -8.74
C LEU A 144 14.73 8.65 -10.09
N ASP A 145 15.80 7.86 -10.07
CA ASP A 145 16.23 7.16 -11.27
C ASP A 145 15.34 5.93 -11.54
N LYS A 146 15.48 5.37 -12.74
CA LYS A 146 14.73 4.18 -13.16
C LYS A 146 14.90 3.01 -12.21
N TYR A 147 16.11 2.78 -11.69
CA TYR A 147 16.42 1.61 -10.87
C TYR A 147 15.83 1.74 -9.48
N ASP A 148 15.93 2.91 -8.88
CA ASP A 148 15.33 3.20 -7.58
C ASP A 148 13.81 3.17 -7.65
N PHE A 149 13.17 3.54 -8.79
CA PHE A 149 11.73 3.31 -8.99
C PHE A 149 11.34 1.82 -8.86
N TYR A 150 12.01 0.92 -9.57
CA TYR A 150 11.69 -0.52 -9.50
C TYR A 150 12.08 -1.13 -8.15
N TYR A 151 13.17 -0.66 -7.54
CA TYR A 151 13.58 -1.09 -6.21
C TYR A 151 12.55 -0.69 -5.15
N ASN A 152 12.16 0.59 -5.13
CA ASN A 152 11.19 1.13 -4.16
C ASN A 152 9.80 0.54 -4.37
N HIS A 153 9.43 0.15 -5.60
CA HIS A 153 8.17 -0.58 -5.81
C HIS A 153 8.13 -1.92 -5.07
N ILE A 154 9.28 -2.59 -4.91
CA ILE A 154 9.40 -3.88 -4.19
C ILE A 154 9.64 -3.66 -2.69
N LEU A 155 10.57 -2.76 -2.36
CA LEU A 155 11.10 -2.47 -1.03
C LEU A 155 11.24 -0.96 -0.81
N ASP A 156 10.31 -0.38 -0.06
CA ASP A 156 10.37 1.04 0.32
C ASP A 156 10.31 1.20 1.84
N LYS A 157 11.03 2.20 2.35
CA LYS A 157 10.88 2.65 3.73
C LYS A 157 9.80 3.73 3.87
N GLU A 158 9.44 4.39 2.78
CA GLU A 158 8.23 5.21 2.72
C GLU A 158 7.00 4.29 2.70
N ASN A 159 6.03 4.57 3.57
CA ASN A 159 4.80 3.80 3.62
C ASN A 159 3.84 4.20 2.49
N VAL A 160 2.96 3.28 2.09
CA VAL A 160 2.07 3.51 0.95
C VAL A 160 1.04 4.63 1.19
N LEU A 161 0.66 4.88 2.44
CA LEU A 161 -0.27 5.97 2.76
C LEU A 161 0.40 7.34 2.55
N SER A 162 1.66 7.51 2.93
CA SER A 162 2.47 8.70 2.63
C SER A 162 2.46 9.01 1.14
N GLN A 163 2.78 8.01 0.31
CA GLN A 163 2.80 8.15 -1.14
C GLN A 163 1.42 8.56 -1.70
N GLU A 164 0.34 7.99 -1.17
CA GLU A 164 -1.03 8.31 -1.61
C GLU A 164 -1.51 9.68 -1.09
N LEU A 165 -1.09 10.12 0.09
CA LEU A 165 -1.39 11.46 0.63
C LEU A 165 -0.68 12.56 -0.17
N LYS A 166 0.56 12.34 -0.61
CA LYS A 166 1.25 13.26 -1.55
C LYS A 166 0.48 13.41 -2.86
N LYS A 167 -0.07 12.32 -3.40
CA LYS A 167 -0.92 12.34 -4.61
C LYS A 167 -2.24 13.07 -4.37
N LEU A 168 -2.86 12.89 -3.21
CA LEU A 168 -4.07 13.60 -2.81
C LEU A 168 -3.83 15.10 -2.68
N TYR A 169 -2.73 15.51 -2.03
CA TYR A 169 -2.36 16.92 -1.93
C TYR A 169 -2.11 17.55 -3.31
N LYS A 170 -1.41 16.84 -4.20
CA LYS A 170 -1.23 17.28 -5.58
C LYS A 170 -2.56 17.46 -6.31
N LEU A 171 -3.51 16.53 -6.13
CA LEU A 171 -4.83 16.65 -6.74
C LEU A 171 -5.59 17.86 -6.20
N TYR A 172 -5.54 18.09 -4.89
CA TYR A 172 -6.14 19.26 -4.25
C TYR A 172 -5.58 20.56 -4.86
N ASN A 173 -4.25 20.70 -4.97
CA ASN A 173 -3.61 21.89 -5.54
C ASN A 173 -3.91 22.10 -7.02
N ASP A 174 -3.84 21.03 -7.82
CA ASP A 174 -3.94 21.14 -9.27
C ASP A 174 -5.41 21.20 -9.75
N ASN A 175 -6.36 20.62 -8.99
CA ASN A 175 -7.75 20.45 -9.41
C ASN A 175 -8.74 20.44 -8.20
N ILE A 176 -8.86 21.56 -7.48
CA ILE A 176 -9.70 21.64 -6.27
C ILE A 176 -11.17 21.22 -6.50
N ASP A 177 -11.80 21.65 -7.60
CA ASP A 177 -13.18 21.25 -7.94
C ASP A 177 -13.34 19.73 -8.05
N VAL A 178 -12.29 19.05 -8.52
CA VAL A 178 -12.25 17.60 -8.63
C VAL A 178 -12.12 16.96 -7.25
N PHE A 179 -11.28 17.53 -6.38
CA PHE A 179 -11.14 17.07 -5.01
C PHE A 179 -12.48 17.17 -4.25
N GLU A 180 -13.21 18.29 -4.43
CA GLU A 180 -14.55 18.48 -3.86
C GLU A 180 -15.53 17.40 -4.31
N ASP A 181 -15.55 17.10 -5.60
CA ASP A 181 -16.44 16.07 -6.15
C ASP A 181 -16.03 14.65 -5.76
N LEU A 182 -14.79 14.42 -5.32
CA LEU A 182 -14.39 13.14 -4.71
C LEU A 182 -15.00 12.95 -3.33
N LYS A 183 -15.06 14.01 -2.50
CA LYS A 183 -15.68 13.94 -1.16
C LYS A 183 -17.15 13.55 -1.25
N ASN A 184 -17.85 14.15 -2.22
CA ASN A 184 -19.29 14.01 -2.42
C ASN A 184 -19.65 12.88 -3.39
N HIS A 185 -18.67 12.06 -3.80
CA HIS A 185 -18.88 11.06 -4.84
C HIS A 185 -19.88 9.97 -4.41
N TYR A 186 -21.00 9.88 -5.14
CA TYR A 186 -21.96 8.80 -4.96
C TYR A 186 -21.51 7.52 -5.70
N VAL A 187 -21.22 6.46 -4.93
CA VAL A 187 -20.98 5.13 -5.51
C VAL A 187 -22.33 4.48 -5.84
N GLY A 188 -22.72 4.55 -7.12
CA GLY A 188 -23.99 4.00 -7.60
C GLY A 188 -24.20 2.51 -7.28
N GLN A 189 -25.45 2.11 -7.07
CA GLN A 189 -25.82 0.69 -6.93
C GLN A 189 -26.17 0.08 -8.30
N LYS A 190 -25.72 -1.16 -8.57
CA LYS A 190 -26.07 -1.99 -9.75
C LYS A 190 -25.47 -1.51 -11.10
N GLU A 191 -26.24 -1.55 -12.19
CA GLU A 191 -25.79 -1.51 -13.60
C GLU A 191 -25.06 -0.20 -13.99
N ASN A 192 -25.23 0.87 -13.22
CA ASN A 192 -24.53 2.16 -13.39
C ASN A 192 -23.40 2.39 -12.37
N ARG A 193 -22.84 1.34 -11.77
CA ARG A 193 -21.79 1.45 -10.75
C ARG A 193 -20.56 2.18 -11.30
N ILE A 194 -20.42 3.43 -10.89
CA ILE A 194 -19.16 4.18 -11.01
C ILE A 194 -18.36 3.82 -9.75
N ASP A 195 -17.26 3.10 -9.92
CA ASP A 195 -16.34 2.84 -8.81
C ASP A 195 -15.71 4.17 -8.36
N HIS A 196 -15.52 4.32 -7.05
CA HIS A 196 -14.90 5.51 -6.49
C HIS A 196 -13.52 5.76 -7.13
N PRO A 197 -13.22 6.96 -7.66
CA PRO A 197 -11.99 7.21 -8.41
C PRO A 197 -10.71 6.96 -7.61
N LEU A 198 -10.73 7.23 -6.30
CA LEU A 198 -9.64 6.91 -5.36
C LEU A 198 -9.19 5.45 -5.41
N LYS A 199 -10.07 4.50 -5.78
CA LYS A 199 -9.70 3.08 -5.92
C LYS A 199 -8.54 2.87 -6.90
N LYS A 200 -8.29 3.81 -7.81
CA LYS A 200 -7.20 3.73 -8.80
C LYS A 200 -5.87 4.30 -8.29
N PHE A 201 -5.87 5.48 -7.68
CA PHE A 201 -4.62 6.20 -7.36
C PHE A 201 -4.31 6.34 -5.86
N ALA A 202 -5.32 6.13 -5.01
CA ALA A 202 -5.23 6.21 -3.55
C ALA A 202 -5.97 5.03 -2.89
N TYR A 203 -5.63 3.81 -3.32
CA TYR A 203 -6.35 2.58 -2.98
C TYR A 203 -6.26 2.24 -1.50
N TYR A 204 -5.08 2.42 -0.89
CA TYR A 204 -4.88 2.08 0.52
C TYR A 204 -5.56 3.09 1.43
N PHE A 205 -5.47 4.38 1.13
CA PHE A 205 -6.24 5.41 1.78
C PHE A 205 -7.74 5.11 1.72
N TRP A 206 -8.28 4.90 0.51
CA TRP A 206 -9.72 4.64 0.32
C TRP A 206 -10.19 3.32 0.94
N GLY A 207 -9.44 2.24 0.74
CA GLY A 207 -9.85 0.89 1.08
C GLY A 207 -9.56 0.48 2.52
N TYR A 208 -8.57 1.10 3.16
CA TYR A 208 -8.04 0.68 4.47
C TYR A 208 -8.09 1.82 5.49
N TYR A 209 -7.28 2.88 5.29
CA TYR A 209 -6.97 3.85 6.34
C TYR A 209 -8.07 4.88 6.59
N SER A 210 -8.78 5.35 5.55
CA SER A 210 -9.93 6.25 5.72
C SER A 210 -11.03 5.66 6.60
N LYS A 211 -11.05 4.34 6.78
CA LYS A 211 -12.06 3.65 7.59
C LYS A 211 -11.73 3.62 9.08
N SER A 212 -10.52 4.06 9.48
CA SER A 212 -10.17 4.24 10.89
C SER A 212 -10.69 5.54 11.47
N PHE A 213 -11.05 6.50 10.61
CA PHE A 213 -11.65 7.76 11.01
C PHE A 213 -13.02 7.54 11.67
N PRO A 214 -13.39 8.37 12.66
CA PRO A 214 -14.66 8.25 13.34
C PRO A 214 -15.82 8.41 12.35
N GLU A 215 -16.92 7.73 12.66
CA GLU A 215 -18.18 7.96 11.96
C GLU A 215 -18.78 9.28 12.49
N GLY A 216 -19.19 10.13 11.57
CA GLY A 216 -19.71 11.47 11.85
C GLY A 216 -21.15 11.58 11.35
N ARG A 217 -21.55 12.79 10.91
CA ARG A 217 -22.79 12.93 10.14
C ARG A 217 -22.68 12.22 8.79
N ASP A 218 -21.48 12.18 8.24
CA ASP A 218 -21.17 11.63 6.93
C ASP A 218 -20.32 10.35 7.01
N SER A 219 -20.03 9.79 5.84
CA SER A 219 -19.25 8.55 5.73
C SER A 219 -17.82 8.73 6.27
N LYS A 220 -17.21 7.65 6.77
CA LYS A 220 -15.80 7.67 7.23
C LYS A 220 -14.82 8.16 6.15
N LEU A 221 -15.11 7.89 4.87
CA LEU A 221 -14.30 8.40 3.76
C LEU A 221 -14.40 9.91 3.65
N TYR A 222 -15.63 10.44 3.74
CA TYR A 222 -15.87 11.88 3.71
C TYR A 222 -15.10 12.56 4.85
N ASN A 223 -15.27 12.07 6.09
CA ASN A 223 -14.60 12.66 7.26
C ASN A 223 -13.07 12.59 7.13
N ALA A 224 -12.53 11.51 6.55
CA ALA A 224 -11.11 11.42 6.29
C ALA A 224 -10.64 12.45 5.25
N LEU A 225 -11.38 12.62 4.13
CA LEU A 225 -11.03 13.60 3.11
C LEU A 225 -11.16 15.04 3.61
N GLU A 226 -12.23 15.36 4.33
CA GLU A 226 -12.46 16.66 4.98
C GLU A 226 -11.34 16.98 5.98
N HIS A 227 -10.88 15.98 6.74
CA HIS A 227 -9.74 16.13 7.65
C HIS A 227 -8.45 16.51 6.91
N TYR A 228 -8.08 15.80 5.85
CA TYR A 228 -6.86 16.13 5.08
C TYR A 228 -7.00 17.43 4.29
N GLU A 229 -8.19 17.74 3.79
CA GLU A 229 -8.46 19.03 3.16
C GLU A 229 -8.23 20.19 4.13
N ASN A 230 -8.66 20.07 5.38
CA ASN A 230 -8.40 21.09 6.39
C ASN A 230 -6.89 21.31 6.60
N ILE A 231 -6.11 20.22 6.63
CA ILE A 231 -4.64 20.31 6.67
C ILE A 231 -4.11 21.01 5.41
N PHE A 232 -4.60 20.66 4.22
CA PHE A 232 -4.15 21.27 2.97
C PHE A 232 -4.49 22.77 2.90
N ASN A 233 -5.69 23.18 3.33
CA ASN A 233 -6.07 24.59 3.47
C ASN A 233 -5.11 25.33 4.41
N LYS A 234 -4.77 24.74 5.56
CA LYS A 234 -3.81 25.32 6.52
C LYS A 234 -2.40 25.40 5.95
N MET A 235 -1.99 24.42 5.13
CA MET A 235 -0.72 24.50 4.40
C MET A 235 -0.72 25.70 3.46
N ASP A 236 -1.76 25.88 2.65
CA ASP A 236 -1.86 27.00 1.73
C ASP A 236 -1.86 28.36 2.45
N GLU A 237 -2.54 28.46 3.59
CA GLU A 237 -2.48 29.65 4.44
C GLU A 237 -1.07 29.89 5.00
N ALA A 238 -0.42 28.85 5.52
CA ALA A 238 0.93 28.93 6.07
C ALA A 238 1.97 29.32 5.00
N ILE A 239 1.80 28.89 3.74
CA ILE A 239 2.67 29.28 2.61
C ILE A 239 2.64 30.80 2.33
N THR A 240 1.59 31.51 2.76
CA THR A 240 1.58 32.98 2.68
C THR A 240 2.48 33.64 3.73
N LYS A 241 2.87 32.90 4.77
CA LYS A 241 3.68 33.36 5.91
C LYS A 241 5.11 32.86 5.86
N VAL A 242 5.34 31.68 5.29
CA VAL A 242 6.65 31.04 5.13
C VAL A 242 6.83 30.48 3.72
N GLU A 243 8.07 30.21 3.29
CA GLU A 243 8.33 29.72 1.93
C GLU A 243 7.63 28.37 1.64
N ASN A 244 7.05 28.24 0.44
CA ASN A 244 6.33 27.05 -0.01
C ASN A 244 7.10 25.74 0.20
N GLU A 245 8.37 25.73 -0.21
CA GLU A 245 9.24 24.54 -0.10
C GLU A 245 9.47 24.13 1.36
N THR A 246 9.38 25.05 2.32
CA THR A 246 9.48 24.74 3.75
C THR A 246 8.26 23.97 4.22
N ILE A 247 7.04 24.44 3.93
CA ILE A 247 5.79 23.78 4.33
C ILE A 247 5.65 22.41 3.68
N LYS A 248 5.98 22.30 2.38
CA LYS A 248 5.99 21.01 1.68
C LYS A 248 6.95 20.02 2.34
N LYS A 249 8.18 20.45 2.64
CA LYS A 249 9.15 19.58 3.31
C LYS A 249 8.68 19.14 4.69
N MET A 250 8.07 20.04 5.47
CA MET A 250 7.49 19.67 6.77
C MET A 250 6.40 18.62 6.61
N PHE A 251 5.50 18.78 5.64
CA PHE A 251 4.48 17.79 5.34
C PHE A 251 5.10 16.44 4.98
N GLU A 252 6.07 16.40 4.06
CA GLU A 252 6.74 15.15 3.68
C GLU A 252 7.47 14.48 4.84
N ASP A 253 8.17 15.26 5.68
CA ASP A 253 8.85 14.77 6.87
C ASP A 253 7.86 14.11 7.86
N GLU A 254 6.67 14.69 8.03
CA GLU A 254 5.62 14.13 8.89
C GLU A 254 5.01 12.85 8.30
N LEU A 255 4.79 12.81 6.99
CA LEU A 255 4.32 11.60 6.32
C LEU A 255 5.31 10.43 6.45
N LEU A 256 6.62 10.71 6.38
CA LEU A 256 7.69 9.72 6.55
C LEU A 256 7.81 9.19 7.99
N LYS A 257 7.32 9.94 8.97
CA LYS A 257 7.30 9.53 10.40
C LYS A 257 6.15 8.60 10.75
N MET A 258 5.14 8.45 9.89
CA MET A 258 4.00 7.58 10.18
C MET A 258 4.47 6.15 10.53
N PRO A 259 4.13 5.62 11.71
CA PRO A 259 4.70 4.36 12.21
C PRO A 259 3.93 3.15 11.65
N ILE A 260 3.80 3.08 10.32
CA ILE A 260 3.05 2.04 9.62
C ILE A 260 3.94 1.34 8.59
N SER A 261 3.76 0.02 8.45
CA SER A 261 4.40 -0.77 7.41
C SER A 261 3.39 -1.73 6.78
N ASN A 262 3.33 -1.76 5.46
CA ASN A 262 2.51 -2.69 4.68
C ASN A 262 3.41 -3.81 4.19
N ILE A 263 3.05 -5.05 4.52
CA ILE A 263 3.85 -6.23 4.18
C ILE A 263 2.98 -7.21 3.43
N GLU A 264 3.42 -7.63 2.25
CA GLU A 264 2.78 -8.69 1.48
C GLU A 264 3.32 -10.04 1.96
N LEU A 265 2.44 -10.92 2.43
CA LEU A 265 2.84 -12.29 2.81
C LEU A 265 3.30 -13.11 1.60
N ILE A 266 2.81 -12.78 0.40
CA ILE A 266 3.25 -13.33 -0.88
C ILE A 266 3.51 -12.14 -1.80
N PRO A 267 4.77 -11.78 -2.11
CA PRO A 267 5.06 -10.49 -2.75
C PRO A 267 4.73 -10.44 -4.25
N TYR A 268 4.25 -11.53 -4.83
CA TYR A 268 4.02 -11.62 -6.26
C TYR A 268 2.60 -11.26 -6.65
N ARG A 269 2.45 -10.59 -7.79
CA ARG A 269 1.14 -10.19 -8.30
C ARG A 269 0.33 -11.39 -8.73
N THR A 270 -0.94 -11.39 -8.37
CA THR A 270 -1.89 -12.41 -8.85
C THR A 270 -3.27 -11.80 -9.06
N GLU A 271 -4.01 -12.30 -10.05
CA GLU A 271 -5.36 -11.78 -10.37
C GLU A 271 -6.43 -12.29 -9.39
N LYS A 272 -6.08 -13.26 -8.56
CA LYS A 272 -6.95 -13.90 -7.58
C LYS A 272 -6.15 -14.30 -6.36
N LYS A 273 -6.84 -14.47 -5.24
CA LYS A 273 -6.29 -15.03 -4.00
C LYS A 273 -5.35 -16.23 -4.27
N PRO A 274 -4.09 -16.18 -3.84
CA PRO A 274 -3.14 -17.29 -3.97
C PRO A 274 -3.60 -18.55 -3.21
N GLY A 275 -3.24 -19.71 -3.76
CA GLY A 275 -3.43 -21.00 -3.10
C GLY A 275 -2.42 -21.27 -1.97
N GLY A 276 -2.66 -22.32 -1.19
CA GLY A 276 -1.82 -22.66 -0.03
C GLY A 276 -0.36 -22.97 -0.34
N GLU A 277 -0.08 -23.49 -1.53
CA GLU A 277 1.29 -23.81 -1.98
C GLU A 277 2.19 -22.56 -2.00
N LEU A 278 1.61 -21.37 -2.23
CA LEU A 278 2.36 -20.10 -2.30
C LEU A 278 2.74 -19.53 -0.93
N ILE A 279 2.16 -20.01 0.18
CA ILE A 279 2.57 -19.58 1.53
C ILE A 279 3.90 -20.23 1.95
N GLY A 280 4.29 -21.32 1.29
CA GLY A 280 5.54 -22.03 1.56
C GLY A 280 6.77 -21.41 0.94
N LEU A 281 6.63 -20.30 0.19
CA LEU A 281 7.73 -19.62 -0.49
C LEU A 281 8.74 -19.04 0.50
N GLU A 282 10.00 -18.96 0.08
CA GLU A 282 11.05 -18.33 0.89
C GLU A 282 10.71 -16.86 1.11
N SER A 283 10.15 -16.18 0.11
CA SER A 283 9.63 -14.82 0.29
C SER A 283 8.59 -14.71 1.42
N SER A 284 7.67 -15.68 1.51
CA SER A 284 6.63 -15.70 2.54
C SER A 284 7.20 -15.93 3.93
N LYS A 285 8.24 -16.75 4.03
CA LYS A 285 8.99 -16.93 5.27
C LYS A 285 9.71 -15.65 5.68
N VAL A 286 10.24 -14.86 4.74
CA VAL A 286 10.86 -13.55 5.04
C VAL A 286 9.84 -12.62 5.70
N SER A 287 8.65 -12.45 5.09
CA SER A 287 7.57 -11.63 5.69
C SER A 287 7.15 -12.12 7.07
N ALA A 288 6.86 -13.41 7.23
CA ALA A 288 6.42 -13.95 8.50
C ALA A 288 7.49 -13.85 9.60
N ASN A 289 8.76 -14.11 9.27
CA ASN A 289 9.88 -13.92 10.19
C ASN A 289 10.03 -12.47 10.63
N ALA A 290 9.93 -11.52 9.70
CA ALA A 290 10.06 -10.10 10.00
C ALA A 290 8.96 -9.63 10.97
N ILE A 291 7.72 -10.07 10.75
CA ILE A 291 6.60 -9.76 11.65
C ILE A 291 6.81 -10.35 13.04
N ILE A 292 7.22 -11.63 13.13
CA ILE A 292 7.51 -12.30 14.39
C ILE A 292 8.64 -11.58 15.14
N GLU A 293 9.74 -11.27 14.45
CA GLU A 293 10.87 -10.55 15.04
C GLU A 293 10.45 -9.18 15.57
N LYS A 294 9.62 -8.44 14.83
CA LYS A 294 9.12 -7.14 15.28
C LYS A 294 8.26 -7.26 16.54
N ILE A 295 7.34 -8.22 16.62
CA ILE A 295 6.53 -8.45 17.83
C ILE A 295 7.41 -8.88 19.03
N ILE A 296 8.49 -9.63 18.80
CA ILE A 296 9.42 -9.99 19.87
C ILE A 296 10.21 -8.78 20.37
N GLN A 297 10.68 -7.93 19.47
CA GLN A 297 11.46 -6.72 19.81
C GLN A 297 10.59 -5.63 20.46
N ASP A 298 9.33 -5.51 20.04
CA ASP A 298 8.39 -4.50 20.49
C ASP A 298 7.01 -5.13 20.72
N LYS A 299 6.70 -5.37 22.00
CA LYS A 299 5.47 -6.05 22.44
C LYS A 299 4.20 -5.23 22.24
N ASP A 300 4.33 -3.92 22.01
CA ASP A 300 3.21 -3.04 21.69
C ASP A 300 2.90 -2.99 20.19
N THR A 301 3.67 -3.69 19.36
CA THR A 301 3.40 -3.84 17.93
C THR A 301 2.00 -4.43 17.70
N ILE A 302 1.24 -3.78 16.82
CA ILE A 302 -0.07 -4.25 16.37
C ILE A 302 0.04 -4.73 14.93
N VAL A 303 -0.39 -5.97 14.69
CA VAL A 303 -0.39 -6.56 13.35
C VAL A 303 -1.82 -6.81 12.91
N ILE A 304 -2.22 -6.29 11.75
CA ILE A 304 -3.54 -6.51 11.16
C ILE A 304 -3.37 -7.32 9.88
N LEU A 305 -3.67 -8.62 9.94
CA LEU A 305 -3.54 -9.53 8.82
C LEU A 305 -4.85 -9.66 8.04
N ARG A 306 -4.75 -9.71 6.72
CA ARG A 306 -5.82 -10.22 5.85
C ARG A 306 -6.24 -11.62 6.27
N SER A 307 -7.42 -11.72 6.90
CA SER A 307 -8.02 -13.01 7.25
C SER A 307 -8.45 -13.73 6.00
N TYR A 308 -7.71 -14.76 5.69
CA TYR A 308 -7.99 -15.60 4.55
C TYR A 308 -8.01 -17.06 4.95
N GLU A 309 -8.32 -17.38 6.20
CA GLU A 309 -8.41 -18.75 6.68
C GLU A 309 -9.43 -19.53 5.83
N THR A 310 -8.89 -20.27 4.87
CA THR A 310 -9.61 -21.28 4.10
C THR A 310 -8.99 -22.61 4.45
N LYS A 311 -9.66 -23.73 4.12
CA LYS A 311 -9.08 -25.08 4.28
C LYS A 311 -7.66 -25.20 3.71
N THR A 312 -7.31 -24.35 2.73
CA THR A 312 -6.05 -24.32 2.00
C THR A 312 -5.15 -23.12 2.29
N TYR A 313 -5.56 -22.07 3.01
CA TYR A 313 -4.71 -20.92 3.32
C TYR A 313 -4.65 -20.72 4.84
N ASN A 314 -3.44 -20.72 5.40
CA ASN A 314 -3.26 -20.66 6.84
C ASN A 314 -1.93 -19.96 7.18
N TRP A 315 -1.97 -18.62 7.23
CA TRP A 315 -0.85 -17.80 7.73
C TRP A 315 -0.45 -18.23 9.15
N LYS A 316 -1.42 -18.63 9.97
CA LYS A 316 -1.19 -19.06 11.35
C LYS A 316 -0.27 -20.28 11.42
N LYS A 317 -0.42 -21.27 10.54
CA LYS A 317 0.49 -22.41 10.43
C LYS A 317 1.92 -22.00 10.07
N LEU A 318 2.09 -21.03 9.15
CA LEU A 318 3.41 -20.52 8.80
C LEU A 318 4.06 -19.87 10.02
N PHE A 319 3.30 -19.04 10.75
CA PHE A 319 3.79 -18.38 11.96
C PHE A 319 4.11 -19.39 13.07
N GLU A 320 3.21 -20.35 13.33
CA GLU A 320 3.41 -21.43 14.32
C GLU A 320 4.68 -22.22 14.01
N LYS A 321 4.88 -22.65 12.76
CA LYS A 321 6.08 -23.39 12.34
C LYS A 321 7.36 -22.59 12.58
N ILE A 322 7.38 -21.32 12.19
CA ILE A 322 8.55 -20.44 12.41
C ILE A 322 8.80 -20.25 13.91
N CYS A 323 7.73 -20.09 14.71
CA CYS A 323 7.85 -19.96 16.16
C CYS A 323 8.42 -21.24 16.79
N GLU A 324 7.99 -22.42 16.35
CA GLU A 324 8.54 -23.70 16.78
C GLU A 324 10.04 -23.81 16.46
N GLU A 325 10.44 -23.46 15.22
CA GLU A 325 11.85 -23.45 14.79
C GLU A 325 12.72 -22.49 15.62
N LYS A 326 12.13 -21.38 16.08
CA LYS A 326 12.81 -20.35 16.89
C LYS A 326 12.61 -20.50 18.41
N ASN A 327 11.93 -21.55 18.86
CA ASN A 327 11.57 -21.77 20.27
C ASN A 327 10.81 -20.57 20.91
N ILE A 328 9.89 -19.98 20.15
CA ILE A 328 9.00 -18.89 20.56
C ILE A 328 7.60 -19.46 20.85
N ASN A 329 6.93 -19.01 21.91
CA ASN A 329 5.57 -19.47 22.18
C ASN A 329 4.57 -18.63 21.36
N PHE A 330 4.10 -19.16 20.22
CA PHE A 330 3.15 -18.44 19.36
C PHE A 330 1.94 -17.88 20.11
N LYS A 331 1.26 -18.70 20.94
CA LYS A 331 0.02 -18.30 21.62
C LYS A 331 0.23 -17.21 22.67
N LYS A 332 1.38 -17.21 23.33
CA LYS A 332 1.70 -16.27 24.41
C LYS A 332 2.40 -15.02 23.90
N ASP A 333 3.34 -15.17 22.97
CA ASP A 333 4.32 -14.14 22.64
C ASP A 333 4.00 -13.41 21.32
N ILE A 334 3.18 -14.00 20.44
CA ILE A 334 2.93 -13.53 19.07
C ILE A 334 1.43 -13.29 18.80
N GLU A 335 0.58 -14.30 18.98
CA GLU A 335 -0.86 -14.26 18.71
C GLU A 335 -1.59 -13.06 19.37
N PRO A 336 -1.22 -12.58 20.58
CA PRO A 336 -1.88 -11.43 21.21
C PRO A 336 -1.79 -10.12 20.44
N SER A 337 -0.74 -9.95 19.64
CA SER A 337 -0.50 -8.75 18.82
C SER A 337 -1.24 -8.80 17.48
N ILE A 338 -1.85 -9.94 17.13
CA ILE A 338 -2.44 -10.16 15.82
C ILE A 338 -3.95 -9.91 15.84
N TYR A 339 -4.38 -9.07 14.91
CA TYR A 339 -5.75 -8.83 14.52
C TYR A 339 -5.94 -9.28 13.09
N ILE A 340 -7.17 -9.62 12.73
CA ILE A 340 -7.52 -10.10 11.42
C ILE A 340 -8.78 -9.41 10.91
N PHE A 341 -8.84 -9.16 9.60
CA PHE A 341 -10.05 -8.63 8.98
C PHE A 341 -11.21 -9.65 9.08
N LYS A 342 -12.45 -9.24 9.32
CA LYS A 342 -13.60 -10.17 9.40
C LYS A 342 -14.02 -10.72 8.04
N GLY A 343 -13.60 -10.11 6.93
CA GLY A 343 -13.95 -10.55 5.59
C GLY A 343 -13.03 -10.02 4.49
N GLN A 344 -13.57 -9.98 3.27
CA GLN A 344 -12.87 -9.51 2.06
C GLN A 344 -12.72 -7.99 1.99
N ASN A 345 -13.37 -7.25 2.88
CA ASN A 345 -13.18 -5.81 2.97
C ASN A 345 -11.88 -5.52 3.75
N GLY A 346 -11.02 -4.66 3.20
CA GLY A 346 -9.77 -4.21 3.84
C GLY A 346 -9.96 -3.04 4.82
N ALA A 347 -11.19 -2.59 5.04
CA ALA A 347 -11.49 -1.48 5.92
C ALA A 347 -10.91 -1.69 7.33
N ILE A 348 -10.01 -0.80 7.78
CA ILE A 348 -9.52 -0.86 9.16
C ILE A 348 -10.50 -0.10 10.05
N SER A 349 -11.52 -0.81 10.52
CA SER A 349 -12.57 -0.26 11.39
C SER A 349 -12.93 -1.25 12.50
N ILE A 350 -13.56 -0.73 13.56
CA ILE A 350 -13.98 -1.53 14.73
C ILE A 350 -14.84 -2.72 14.31
N ASP A 351 -15.73 -2.49 13.33
CA ASP A 351 -16.65 -3.52 12.86
C ASP A 351 -15.99 -4.53 11.93
N ASN A 352 -14.85 -4.20 11.32
CA ASN A 352 -14.23 -5.01 10.28
C ASN A 352 -12.91 -5.68 10.70
N ILE A 353 -12.35 -5.37 11.87
CA ILE A 353 -11.24 -6.12 12.47
C ILE A 353 -11.70 -6.91 13.69
N LYS A 354 -10.99 -7.99 14.01
CA LYS A 354 -11.11 -8.73 15.26
C LYS A 354 -9.74 -9.26 15.67
N SER A 355 -9.49 -9.39 16.96
CA SER A 355 -8.33 -10.12 17.49
C SER A 355 -8.30 -11.56 16.95
N ALA A 356 -7.10 -12.07 16.64
CA ALA A 356 -6.89 -13.45 16.24
C ALA A 356 -7.25 -14.41 17.40
N ASN A 357 -7.01 -13.96 18.63
CA ASN A 357 -7.46 -14.62 19.85
C ASN A 357 -8.20 -13.62 20.76
N PRO A 358 -9.55 -13.66 20.80
CA PRO A 358 -10.36 -12.75 21.61
C PRO A 358 -10.07 -12.77 23.10
N ASN A 359 -9.55 -13.89 23.62
CA ASN A 359 -9.31 -14.08 25.05
C ASN A 359 -7.94 -13.59 25.50
N ASN A 360 -7.06 -13.21 24.56
CA ASN A 360 -5.66 -12.90 24.87
C ASN A 360 -5.11 -11.86 23.88
N SER A 361 -5.83 -10.76 23.65
CA SER A 361 -5.37 -9.66 22.81
C SER A 361 -4.68 -8.57 23.64
N ILE A 362 -3.67 -7.91 23.07
CA ILE A 362 -2.94 -6.82 23.78
C ILE A 362 -3.82 -5.58 23.98
N LYS A 363 -4.79 -5.33 23.07
CA LYS A 363 -5.67 -4.16 23.06
C LYS A 363 -7.06 -4.54 22.52
N SER A 364 -8.08 -3.75 22.87
CA SER A 364 -9.40 -3.89 22.21
C SER A 364 -9.35 -3.41 20.76
N GLU A 365 -10.24 -3.91 19.90
CA GLU A 365 -10.35 -3.47 18.50
C GLU A 365 -10.62 -1.96 18.40
N LYS A 366 -11.41 -1.41 19.33
CA LYS A 366 -11.66 0.03 19.44
C LYS A 366 -10.38 0.82 19.68
N GLN A 367 -9.54 0.33 20.59
CA GLN A 367 -8.27 0.99 20.91
C GLN A 367 -7.29 0.89 19.74
N VAL A 368 -7.20 -0.26 19.06
CA VAL A 368 -6.36 -0.42 17.86
C VAL A 368 -6.74 0.57 16.77
N VAL A 369 -8.03 0.68 16.44
CA VAL A 369 -8.51 1.57 15.37
C VAL A 369 -8.26 3.03 15.74
N ARG A 370 -8.49 3.41 17.00
CA ARG A 370 -8.21 4.77 17.49
C ARG A 370 -6.72 5.11 17.40
N GLU A 371 -5.85 4.26 17.94
CA GLU A 371 -4.39 4.51 17.92
C GLU A 371 -3.85 4.54 16.48
N LEU A 372 -4.43 3.77 15.55
CA LEU A 372 -4.07 3.85 14.14
C LEU A 372 -4.49 5.21 13.55
N ASN A 373 -5.71 5.67 13.81
CA ASN A 373 -6.16 6.98 13.36
C ASN A 373 -5.26 8.11 13.89
N GLU A 374 -4.96 8.11 15.19
CA GLU A 374 -4.02 9.05 15.82
C GLU A 374 -2.62 9.01 15.19
N SER A 375 -2.21 7.88 14.63
CA SER A 375 -0.90 7.72 13.98
C SER A 375 -0.85 8.19 12.52
N VAL A 376 -2.00 8.39 11.89
CA VAL A 376 -2.08 8.75 10.46
C VAL A 376 -2.76 10.08 10.22
N ASN A 377 -3.50 10.63 11.19
CA ASN A 377 -4.26 11.86 11.02
C ASN A 377 -3.40 13.14 11.00
N LEU A 378 -2.09 13.07 11.24
CA LEU A 378 -1.22 14.25 11.23
C LEU A 378 -1.65 15.38 12.18
N SER A 379 -2.32 15.07 13.29
CA SER A 379 -2.82 16.11 14.21
C SER A 379 -1.72 17.00 14.80
N ASP A 380 -0.49 16.50 14.97
CA ASP A 380 0.60 17.34 15.48
C ASP A 380 1.16 18.28 14.40
N PHE A 381 1.21 17.84 13.14
CA PHE A 381 1.52 18.70 12.01
C PHE A 381 0.47 19.81 11.84
N GLU A 382 -0.81 19.45 11.98
CA GLU A 382 -1.91 20.41 11.91
C GLU A 382 -1.77 21.53 12.95
N LYS A 383 -1.40 21.20 14.20
CA LYS A 383 -1.14 22.19 15.26
C LYS A 383 0.07 23.07 14.96
N GLU A 384 1.11 22.51 14.33
CA GLU A 384 2.29 23.29 13.93
C GLU A 384 1.91 24.31 12.85
N LEU A 385 1.05 23.94 11.89
CA LEU A 385 0.51 24.88 10.91
C LEU A 385 -0.30 26.00 11.60
N ASP A 386 -1.16 25.66 12.55
CA ASP A 386 -1.91 26.65 13.35
C ASP A 386 -0.97 27.64 14.04
N HIS A 387 0.10 27.14 14.67
CA HIS A 387 1.10 27.97 15.30
C HIS A 387 1.82 28.92 14.32
N ILE A 388 2.20 28.44 13.12
CA ILE A 388 2.83 29.27 12.07
C ILE A 388 1.88 30.40 11.62
N ILE A 389 0.59 30.08 11.46
CA ILE A 389 -0.45 31.03 11.05
C ILE A 389 -0.67 32.10 12.13
N GLU A 390 -0.81 31.69 13.40
CA GLU A 390 -1.07 32.58 14.54
C GLU A 390 0.13 33.48 14.87
N ALA A 391 1.35 32.94 14.89
CA ALA A 391 2.55 33.67 15.28
C ALA A 391 2.83 34.89 14.38
N ASN A 392 2.44 34.81 13.10
CA ASN A 392 2.64 35.88 12.11
C ASN A 392 1.42 36.82 11.96
N ASN A 393 0.34 36.60 12.71
CA ASN A 393 -0.76 37.57 12.82
C ASN A 393 -0.58 38.54 14.01
N ASN A 394 0.40 38.26 14.87
CA ASN A 394 0.78 39.09 16.03
C ASN A 394 2.06 39.93 15.81
N LEU A 395 2.55 39.99 14.56
CA LEU A 395 3.57 40.91 14.06
C LEU A 395 2.92 41.93 13.13
#